data_AF-A0A212JXW2-F1
#
_entry.id   AF-A0A212JXW2-F1
#
_cell.length_a   1.000
_cell.length_b   1.000
_cell.length_c   1.000
_cell.angle_alpha   90.00
_cell.angle_beta   90.00
_cell.angle_gamma   90.00
#
_symmetry.space_group_name_H-M   'P 1'
#
loop_
_entity.id
_entity.type
_entity.pdbx_description
1 polymer ?
#
loop_
_entity_poly.entity_id
_entity_poly.type
_entity_poly.pdbx_seq_one_letter_code
_entity_poly.pdbx_strand_id
1 'polypeptide(L)'
;MKKLITIILLLLSANVFSQNIDLKKIADQITDEGKYLYRLEITAWHGTDIFTKSFKEKERIGGYFSYIDNGTAKCLFFSRSANPKVIGVVSFGDIKIVETATIDFKERDFKEDEKQLFTIRQKALAEIQEDSVLFKTYSNTSFNLIPYIRNGEKRVYVLTAPKVTGVMLFGNDYLLTFDEQNNVKEKKEIHRNLIPIDFDGGKDAVVSVHSHAPETGDFITPTDICTLMLYAQYAGWDTHIVLSDNYVSIWDCDTETLTLETRADYDKTK
;
A
#
# COMPACT_ATOMS: atom_id res chain seq x y z
N MET A 1 58.45 2.70 -13.07
CA MET A 1 57.39 3.70 -12.78
C MET A 1 56.09 3.42 -13.54
N LYS A 2 56.09 3.37 -14.89
CA LYS A 2 54.85 3.09 -15.67
C LYS A 2 54.14 1.79 -15.29
N LYS A 3 54.88 0.68 -15.08
CA LYS A 3 54.30 -0.62 -14.66
C LYS A 3 53.70 -0.61 -13.24
N LEU A 4 54.20 0.24 -12.35
CA LEU A 4 53.71 0.35 -10.97
C LEU A 4 52.38 1.13 -10.91
N ILE A 5 52.25 2.15 -11.76
CA ILE A 5 51.03 2.96 -11.89
C ILE A 5 49.88 2.12 -12.48
N THR A 6 50.16 1.23 -13.44
CA THR A 6 49.15 0.32 -14.03
C THR A 6 48.60 -0.67 -13.00
N ILE A 7 49.43 -1.19 -12.09
CA ILE A 7 49.01 -2.13 -11.04
C ILE A 7 48.15 -1.41 -9.99
N ILE A 8 48.48 -0.17 -9.64
CA ILE A 8 47.70 0.64 -8.69
C ILE A 8 46.32 1.00 -9.27
N LEU A 9 46.23 1.30 -10.58
CA LEU A 9 44.92 1.52 -11.23
C LEU A 9 44.05 0.26 -11.26
N LEU A 10 44.64 -0.92 -11.45
CA LEU A 10 43.91 -2.20 -11.44
C LEU A 10 43.33 -2.55 -10.06
N LEU A 11 44.06 -2.23 -8.99
CA LEU A 11 43.63 -2.46 -7.61
C LEU A 11 42.55 -1.47 -7.15
N LEU A 12 42.53 -0.25 -7.71
CA LEU A 12 41.46 0.72 -7.45
C LEU A 12 40.14 0.35 -8.15
N SER A 13 40.19 -0.29 -9.33
CA SER A 13 38.99 -0.80 -10.01
C SER A 13 38.35 -2.02 -9.34
N ALA A 14 39.09 -2.76 -8.51
CA ALA A 14 38.57 -3.95 -7.83
C ALA A 14 37.63 -3.63 -6.64
N ASN A 15 37.54 -2.37 -6.21
CA ASN A 15 36.71 -1.95 -5.07
C ASN A 15 35.30 -1.47 -5.46
N VAL A 16 34.87 -1.64 -6.72
CA VAL A 16 33.62 -1.05 -7.22
C VAL A 16 32.41 -2.01 -7.19
N PHE A 17 32.59 -3.31 -6.88
CA PHE A 17 31.47 -4.26 -6.84
C PHE A 17 31.47 -5.15 -5.58
N SER A 18 31.10 -4.55 -4.45
CA SER A 18 30.41 -5.25 -3.37
C SER A 18 29.71 -4.21 -2.51
N GLN A 19 28.60 -3.66 -3.01
CA GLN A 19 27.62 -3.08 -2.09
C GLN A 19 26.90 -4.28 -1.47
N ASN A 20 27.32 -4.68 -0.26
CA ASN A 20 26.51 -5.61 0.52
C ASN A 20 25.16 -4.93 0.76
N ILE A 21 24.12 -5.45 0.11
CA ILE A 21 22.76 -4.99 0.30
C ILE A 21 22.37 -5.29 1.74
N ASP A 22 22.00 -4.26 2.50
CA ASP A 22 21.49 -4.41 3.84
C ASP A 22 20.02 -4.84 3.79
N LEU A 23 19.81 -6.15 3.69
CA LEU A 23 18.49 -6.76 3.60
C LEU A 23 17.61 -6.44 4.80
N LYS A 24 18.19 -6.28 6.00
CA LYS A 24 17.42 -5.90 7.19
C LYS A 24 16.87 -4.49 7.04
N LYS A 25 17.70 -3.53 6.60
CA LYS A 25 17.23 -2.16 6.37
C LYS A 25 16.11 -2.09 5.32
N ILE A 26 16.23 -2.85 4.24
CA ILE A 26 15.19 -2.94 3.20
C ILE A 26 13.91 -3.53 3.78
N ALA A 27 14.01 -4.62 4.53
CA ALA A 27 12.87 -5.25 5.19
C ALA A 27 12.16 -4.28 6.13
N ASP A 28 12.92 -3.55 6.97
CA ASP A 28 12.39 -2.55 7.90
C ASP A 28 11.65 -1.42 7.15
N GLN A 29 12.18 -0.95 6.00
CA GLN A 29 11.56 0.09 5.18
C GLN A 29 10.25 -0.37 4.53
N ILE A 30 10.25 -1.55 3.89
CA ILE A 30 9.06 -2.12 3.25
C ILE A 30 7.98 -2.39 4.31
N THR A 31 8.38 -2.91 5.48
CA THR A 31 7.48 -3.17 6.60
C THR A 31 6.86 -1.89 7.15
N ASP A 32 7.65 -0.85 7.41
CA ASP A 32 7.11 0.44 7.91
C ASP A 32 6.12 1.05 6.93
N GLU A 33 6.44 1.03 5.63
CA GLU A 33 5.54 1.55 4.60
C GLU A 33 4.26 0.71 4.45
N GLY A 34 4.39 -0.63 4.41
CA GLY A 34 3.25 -1.55 4.33
C GLY A 34 2.32 -1.45 5.55
N LYS A 35 2.87 -1.40 6.76
CA LYS A 35 2.08 -1.20 8.00
C LYS A 35 1.39 0.16 8.01
N TYR A 36 2.02 1.21 7.49
CA TYR A 36 1.39 2.51 7.38
C TYR A 36 0.22 2.50 6.38
N LEU A 37 0.40 1.87 5.21
CA LEU A 37 -0.68 1.67 4.24
C LEU A 37 -1.84 0.86 4.83
N TYR A 38 -1.54 -0.23 5.52
CA TYR A 38 -2.56 -1.02 6.23
C TYR A 38 -3.38 -0.14 7.18
N ARG A 39 -2.74 0.70 8.00
CA ARG A 39 -3.43 1.59 8.93
C ARG A 39 -4.36 2.56 8.20
N LEU A 40 -3.95 3.11 7.06
CA LEU A 40 -4.82 3.97 6.25
C LEU A 40 -5.99 3.18 5.67
N GLU A 41 -5.74 1.98 5.17
CA GLU A 41 -6.74 1.17 4.49
C GLU A 41 -7.81 0.64 5.44
N ILE A 42 -7.40 0.06 6.58
CA ILE A 42 -8.34 -0.43 7.59
C ILE A 42 -9.16 0.72 8.21
N THR A 43 -8.56 1.92 8.30
CA THR A 43 -9.26 3.16 8.72
C THR A 43 -10.32 3.57 7.71
N ALA A 44 -10.02 3.50 6.42
CA ALA A 44 -10.98 3.79 5.36
C ALA A 44 -12.11 2.75 5.33
N TRP A 45 -11.78 1.46 5.50
CA TRP A 45 -12.75 0.36 5.55
C TRP A 45 -13.73 0.57 6.70
N HIS A 46 -13.26 0.57 7.95
CA HIS A 46 -14.15 0.73 9.11
C HIS A 46 -14.81 2.10 9.14
N GLY A 47 -14.10 3.15 8.73
CA GLY A 47 -14.64 4.51 8.65
C GLY A 47 -15.83 4.61 7.70
N THR A 48 -15.76 3.95 6.55
CA THR A 48 -16.86 3.91 5.57
C THR A 48 -18.06 3.15 6.12
N ASP A 49 -17.85 2.02 6.79
CA ASP A 49 -18.93 1.26 7.43
C ASP A 49 -19.64 2.08 8.51
N ILE A 50 -18.88 2.73 9.39
CA ILE A 50 -19.40 3.56 10.47
C ILE A 50 -20.16 4.78 9.90
N PHE A 51 -19.54 5.49 8.96
CA PHE A 51 -20.10 6.73 8.43
C PHE A 51 -21.37 6.47 7.62
N THR A 52 -21.38 5.48 6.73
CA THR A 52 -22.53 5.19 5.86
C THR A 52 -23.74 4.62 6.60
N LYS A 53 -23.54 3.99 7.77
CA LYS A 53 -24.62 3.60 8.68
C LYS A 53 -25.24 4.80 9.40
N SER A 54 -24.45 5.83 9.68
CA SER A 54 -24.84 6.95 10.53
C SER A 54 -25.31 8.19 9.74
N PHE A 55 -24.74 8.41 8.56
CA PHE A 55 -25.02 9.57 7.70
C PHE A 55 -26.22 9.31 6.78
N LYS A 56 -27.25 10.15 6.88
CA LYS A 56 -28.54 9.94 6.18
C LYS A 56 -28.49 10.34 4.71
N GLU A 57 -27.76 11.39 4.36
CA GLU A 57 -27.76 12.04 3.04
C GLU A 57 -26.69 11.42 2.12
N LYS A 58 -26.80 10.11 1.85
CA LYS A 58 -25.77 9.33 1.13
C LYS A 58 -25.42 9.90 -0.25
N GLU A 59 -26.38 10.52 -0.92
CA GLU A 59 -26.24 11.20 -2.21
C GLU A 59 -25.27 12.40 -2.17
N ARG A 60 -25.09 13.02 -0.99
CA ARG A 60 -24.12 14.10 -0.81
C ARG A 60 -22.69 13.61 -0.70
N ILE A 61 -22.42 12.32 -0.56
CA ILE A 61 -21.06 11.80 -0.41
C ILE A 61 -20.35 11.86 -1.77
N GLY A 62 -19.30 12.69 -1.85
CA GLY A 62 -18.41 12.80 -3.01
C GLY A 62 -17.27 11.79 -2.97
N GLY A 63 -16.87 11.38 -1.76
CA GLY A 63 -15.83 10.38 -1.54
C GLY A 63 -15.26 10.50 -0.13
N TYR A 64 -14.16 9.77 0.09
CA TYR A 64 -13.45 9.75 1.36
C TYR A 64 -11.94 9.59 1.13
N PHE A 65 -11.17 9.86 2.17
CA PHE A 65 -9.80 9.37 2.32
C PHE A 65 -9.44 9.27 3.81
N SER A 66 -8.48 8.42 4.12
CA SER A 66 -7.93 8.27 5.46
C SER A 66 -6.60 8.98 5.62
N TYR A 67 -6.27 9.36 6.84
CA TYR A 67 -4.98 9.96 7.22
C TYR A 67 -4.70 9.75 8.70
N ILE A 68 -3.44 9.93 9.11
CA ILE A 68 -3.02 9.86 10.51
C ILE A 68 -2.69 11.27 11.00
N ASP A 69 -3.42 11.75 12.00
CA ASP A 69 -3.23 13.07 12.62
C ASP A 69 -2.77 12.89 14.06
N ASN A 70 -1.51 13.24 14.34
CA ASN A 70 -0.90 13.10 15.67
C ASN A 70 -1.11 11.71 16.29
N GLY A 71 -0.91 10.66 15.48
CA GLY A 71 -1.10 9.26 15.88
C GLY A 71 -2.54 8.75 15.78
N THR A 72 -3.53 9.64 15.72
CA THR A 72 -4.95 9.27 15.59
C THR A 72 -5.31 8.98 14.15
N ALA A 73 -5.84 7.80 13.88
CA ALA A 73 -6.30 7.45 12.55
C ALA A 73 -7.69 8.06 12.27
N LYS A 74 -7.85 8.67 11.10
CA LYS A 74 -9.06 9.39 10.72
C LYS A 74 -9.50 9.02 9.32
N CYS A 75 -10.80 8.85 9.12
CA CYS A 75 -11.44 8.73 7.80
C CYS A 75 -12.33 9.94 7.57
N LEU A 76 -11.97 10.77 6.59
CA LEU A 76 -12.67 12.00 6.25
C LEU A 76 -13.57 11.77 5.04
N PHE A 77 -14.79 12.30 5.11
CA PHE A 77 -15.79 12.29 4.04
C PHE A 77 -16.00 13.71 3.53
N PHE A 78 -16.08 13.85 2.20
CA PHE A 78 -16.29 15.13 1.55
C PHE A 78 -17.52 15.13 0.65
N SER A 79 -18.09 16.32 0.43
CA SER A 79 -19.32 16.50 -0.33
C SER A 79 -19.14 16.32 -1.84
N ARG A 80 -20.18 15.81 -2.50
CA ARG A 80 -20.32 15.79 -3.95
C ARG A 80 -20.79 17.15 -4.44
N SER A 81 -19.84 18.04 -4.72
CA SER A 81 -20.11 19.40 -5.21
C SER A 81 -18.94 19.91 -6.04
N ALA A 82 -19.16 20.98 -6.81
CA ALA A 82 -18.08 21.67 -7.54
C ALA A 82 -17.01 22.25 -6.58
N ASN A 83 -17.42 22.62 -5.37
CA ASN A 83 -16.53 23.02 -4.28
C ASN A 83 -16.76 22.06 -3.09
N PRO A 84 -16.06 20.91 -3.03
CA PRO A 84 -16.21 19.95 -1.96
C PRO A 84 -15.88 20.55 -0.60
N LYS A 85 -16.67 20.16 0.41
CA LYS A 85 -16.43 20.46 1.82
C LYS A 85 -16.33 19.17 2.61
N VAL A 86 -15.65 19.21 3.75
CA VAL A 86 -15.71 18.12 4.71
C VAL A 86 -17.12 18.04 5.26
N ILE A 87 -17.72 16.86 5.26
CA ILE A 87 -19.08 16.60 5.78
C ILE A 87 -19.07 15.61 6.95
N GLY A 88 -17.90 15.08 7.28
CA GLY A 88 -17.76 14.00 8.23
C GLY A 88 -16.32 13.62 8.48
N VAL A 89 -15.97 13.34 9.74
CA VAL A 89 -14.71 12.68 10.09
C VAL A 89 -15.00 11.60 11.12
N VAL A 90 -14.63 10.36 10.79
CA VAL A 90 -14.58 9.25 11.74
C VAL A 90 -13.16 9.19 12.31
N SER A 91 -13.01 9.22 13.64
CA SER A 91 -11.71 9.18 14.32
C SER A 91 -11.63 7.96 15.23
N PHE A 92 -10.51 7.24 15.18
CA PHE A 92 -10.30 6.00 15.94
C PHE A 92 -9.32 6.25 17.08
N GLY A 93 -9.74 5.96 18.32
CA GLY A 93 -8.84 5.97 19.48
C GLY A 93 -7.85 4.80 19.40
N ASP A 94 -8.37 3.61 19.14
CA ASP A 94 -7.59 2.44 18.69
C ASP A 94 -8.27 1.86 17.45
N ILE A 95 -7.54 1.76 16.35
CA ILE A 95 -8.08 1.23 15.08
C ILE A 95 -8.41 -0.26 15.17
N LYS A 96 -7.83 -0.98 16.14
CA LYS A 96 -8.15 -2.39 16.43
C LYS A 96 -9.46 -2.53 17.22
N ILE A 97 -9.97 -1.45 17.81
CA ILE A 97 -11.18 -1.43 18.64
C ILE A 97 -12.17 -0.44 18.03
N VAL A 98 -12.88 -0.89 17.00
CA VAL A 98 -13.79 -0.09 16.17
C VAL A 98 -14.86 0.62 17.00
N GLU A 99 -15.25 0.05 18.15
CA GLU A 99 -16.22 0.62 19.10
C GLU A 99 -15.75 1.93 19.73
N THR A 100 -14.44 2.21 19.71
CA THR A 100 -13.87 3.48 20.20
C THR A 100 -13.99 4.61 19.18
N ALA A 101 -14.50 4.33 17.98
CA ALA A 101 -14.63 5.32 16.93
C ALA A 101 -15.63 6.42 17.32
N THR A 102 -15.27 7.65 17.00
CA THR A 102 -16.13 8.83 17.15
C THR A 102 -16.41 9.44 15.79
N ILE A 103 -17.56 10.09 15.63
CA ILE A 103 -17.95 10.75 14.37
C ILE A 103 -18.22 12.23 14.63
N ASP A 104 -17.58 13.09 13.85
CA ASP A 104 -17.89 14.52 13.77
C ASP A 104 -18.54 14.83 12.42
N PHE A 105 -19.81 15.22 12.42
CA PHE A 105 -20.57 15.60 11.21
C PHE A 105 -20.46 17.10 10.85
N LYS A 106 -19.55 17.84 11.49
CA LYS A 106 -19.41 19.27 11.24
C LYS A 106 -18.98 19.52 9.80
N GLU A 107 -19.87 20.18 9.06
CA GLU A 107 -19.54 20.69 7.74
C GLU A 107 -18.54 21.84 7.85
N ARG A 108 -17.44 21.74 7.12
CA ARG A 108 -16.35 22.74 7.16
C ARG A 108 -15.49 22.66 5.90
N ASP A 109 -14.69 23.69 5.69
CA ASP A 109 -13.63 23.63 4.69
C ASP A 109 -12.54 22.64 5.15
N PHE A 110 -11.79 22.13 4.18
CA PHE A 110 -10.60 21.33 4.44
C PHE A 110 -9.55 22.16 5.19
N LYS A 111 -8.87 21.52 6.14
CA LYS A 111 -7.58 22.03 6.63
C LYS A 111 -6.54 21.96 5.51
N GLU A 112 -5.42 22.66 5.67
CA GLU A 112 -4.39 22.73 4.63
C GLU A 112 -3.82 21.34 4.29
N ASP A 113 -3.47 20.54 5.30
CA ASP A 113 -3.01 19.16 5.14
C ASP A 113 -4.05 18.25 4.48
N GLU A 114 -5.31 18.32 4.92
CA GLU A 114 -6.42 17.57 4.31
C GLU A 114 -6.62 17.98 2.84
N LYS A 115 -6.46 19.27 2.52
CA LYS A 115 -6.59 19.80 1.17
C LYS A 115 -5.47 19.31 0.26
N GLN A 116 -4.25 19.15 0.76
CA GLN A 116 -3.13 18.57 0.01
C GLN A 116 -3.42 17.10 -0.35
N LEU A 117 -3.86 16.29 0.63
CA LEU A 117 -4.26 14.89 0.42
C LEU A 117 -5.42 14.76 -0.57
N PHE A 118 -6.45 15.58 -0.39
CA PHE A 118 -7.57 15.67 -1.33
C PHE A 118 -7.08 15.98 -2.74
N THR A 119 -6.21 16.98 -2.90
CA THR A 119 -5.71 17.43 -4.21
C THR A 119 -4.98 16.32 -4.96
N ILE A 120 -4.02 15.64 -4.33
CA ILE A 120 -3.28 14.55 -4.99
C ILE A 120 -4.19 13.36 -5.30
N ARG A 121 -5.16 13.07 -4.43
CA ARG A 121 -6.15 12.01 -4.67
C ARG A 121 -7.02 12.31 -5.88
N GLN A 122 -7.51 13.54 -6.01
CA GLN A 122 -8.35 13.93 -7.15
C GLN A 122 -7.56 13.93 -8.46
N LYS A 123 -6.29 14.35 -8.44
CA LYS A 123 -5.42 14.25 -9.62
C LYS A 123 -5.13 12.80 -10.00
N ALA A 124 -4.87 11.92 -9.02
CA ALA A 124 -4.74 10.49 -9.29
C ALA A 124 -6.02 9.88 -9.88
N LEU A 125 -7.19 10.27 -9.37
CA LEU A 125 -8.47 9.82 -9.91
C LEU A 125 -8.64 10.25 -11.38
N ALA A 126 -8.24 11.48 -11.72
CA ALA A 126 -8.26 11.96 -13.10
C ALA A 126 -7.34 11.13 -14.01
N GLU A 127 -6.09 10.88 -13.58
CA GLU A 127 -5.15 10.02 -14.33
C GLU A 127 -5.72 8.61 -14.59
N ILE A 128 -6.37 8.01 -13.58
CA ILE A 128 -7.00 6.69 -13.71
C ILE A 128 -8.14 6.71 -14.73
N GLN A 129 -8.93 7.78 -14.75
CA GLN A 129 -10.07 7.93 -15.67
C GLN A 129 -9.61 8.19 -17.11
N GLU A 130 -8.49 8.87 -17.29
CA GLU A 130 -7.95 9.23 -18.61
C GLU A 130 -7.11 8.10 -19.24
N ASP A 131 -6.31 7.39 -18.43
CA ASP A 131 -5.32 6.41 -18.89
C ASP A 131 -5.76 4.96 -18.64
N SER A 132 -6.82 4.54 -19.33
CA SER A 132 -7.35 3.16 -19.25
C SER A 132 -6.42 2.07 -19.80
N VAL A 133 -5.35 2.46 -20.50
CA VAL A 133 -4.32 1.53 -21.00
C VAL A 133 -3.39 1.12 -19.87
N LEU A 134 -2.99 2.08 -19.04
CA LEU A 134 -2.18 1.82 -17.85
C LEU A 134 -3.04 1.24 -16.72
N PHE A 135 -4.15 1.90 -16.37
CA PHE A 135 -4.99 1.54 -15.24
C PHE A 135 -6.09 0.55 -15.65
N LYS A 136 -5.78 -0.74 -15.52
CA LYS A 136 -6.64 -1.83 -15.93
C LYS A 136 -7.66 -2.14 -14.83
N THR A 137 -8.94 -2.20 -15.20
CA THR A 137 -10.01 -2.57 -14.27
C THR A 137 -10.52 -3.96 -14.60
N TYR A 138 -10.88 -4.71 -13.56
CA TYR A 138 -11.40 -6.07 -13.67
C TYR A 138 -12.83 -6.14 -13.15
N SER A 139 -13.64 -7.05 -13.70
CA SER A 139 -14.99 -7.31 -13.19
C SER A 139 -14.94 -7.68 -11.71
N ASN A 140 -15.96 -7.27 -10.94
CA ASN A 140 -16.05 -7.49 -9.48
C ASN A 140 -14.88 -6.89 -8.66
N THR A 141 -14.18 -5.91 -9.21
CA THR A 141 -13.14 -5.15 -8.47
C THR A 141 -13.45 -3.65 -8.47
N SER A 142 -12.80 -2.93 -7.55
CA SER A 142 -12.71 -1.47 -7.56
C SER A 142 -11.33 -1.03 -7.12
N PHE A 143 -10.88 0.10 -7.65
CA PHE A 143 -9.73 0.77 -7.09
C PHE A 143 -10.09 1.50 -5.81
N ASN A 144 -9.23 1.37 -4.80
CA ASN A 144 -9.17 2.28 -3.68
C ASN A 144 -7.93 3.17 -3.80
N LEU A 145 -8.12 4.48 -3.67
CA LEU A 145 -7.05 5.48 -3.78
C LEU A 145 -6.68 5.95 -2.38
N ILE A 146 -5.45 5.67 -1.98
CA ILE A 146 -4.90 5.98 -0.66
C ILE A 146 -3.90 7.12 -0.80
N PRO A 147 -4.30 8.39 -0.57
CA PRO A 147 -3.36 9.51 -0.57
C PRO A 147 -2.43 9.43 0.65
N TYR A 148 -1.16 9.70 0.40
CA TYR A 148 -0.07 9.52 1.34
C TYR A 148 0.85 10.75 1.27
N ILE A 149 1.04 11.43 2.40
CA ILE A 149 2.05 12.49 2.54
C ILE A 149 2.83 12.22 3.82
N ARG A 150 4.10 11.84 3.68
CA ARG A 150 4.99 11.52 4.81
C ARG A 150 6.44 11.70 4.39
N ASN A 151 7.29 12.15 5.31
CA ASN A 151 8.73 12.32 5.09
C ASN A 151 9.07 13.20 3.86
N GLY A 152 8.25 14.21 3.57
CA GLY A 152 8.44 15.11 2.42
C GLY A 152 8.00 14.52 1.07
N GLU A 153 7.51 13.27 1.04
CA GLU A 153 7.05 12.62 -0.18
C GLU A 153 5.53 12.66 -0.28
N LYS A 154 5.05 12.83 -1.51
CA LYS A 154 3.63 12.82 -1.85
C LYS A 154 3.36 11.66 -2.81
N ARG A 155 2.50 10.74 -2.38
CA ARG A 155 2.20 9.50 -3.10
C ARG A 155 0.69 9.25 -3.08
N VAL A 156 0.18 8.57 -4.10
CA VAL A 156 -1.14 7.94 -4.06
C VAL A 156 -0.94 6.49 -4.44
N TYR A 157 -1.22 5.59 -3.48
CA TYR A 157 -1.33 4.17 -3.78
C TYR A 157 -2.73 3.89 -4.31
N VAL A 158 -2.80 3.04 -5.32
CA VAL A 158 -4.07 2.58 -5.92
C VAL A 158 -4.09 1.08 -5.73
N LEU A 159 -4.91 0.59 -4.80
CA LEU A 159 -5.07 -0.82 -4.52
C LEU A 159 -6.29 -1.38 -5.23
N THR A 160 -6.20 -2.60 -5.74
CA THR A 160 -7.38 -3.31 -6.27
C THR A 160 -8.10 -4.08 -5.16
N ALA A 161 -9.32 -3.63 -4.82
CA ALA A 161 -10.16 -4.25 -3.80
C ALA A 161 -11.29 -5.10 -4.42
N PRO A 162 -11.63 -6.26 -3.81
CA PRO A 162 -12.74 -7.09 -4.25
C PRO A 162 -14.09 -6.45 -3.92
N LYS A 163 -15.08 -6.61 -4.80
CA LYS A 163 -16.50 -6.26 -4.56
C LYS A 163 -17.34 -7.43 -4.05
N VAL A 164 -16.73 -8.59 -3.90
CA VAL A 164 -17.35 -9.84 -3.48
C VAL A 164 -16.67 -10.35 -2.21
N THR A 165 -17.42 -11.06 -1.37
CA THR A 165 -16.93 -11.62 -0.10
C THR A 165 -16.16 -12.92 -0.33
N GLY A 166 -15.22 -13.24 0.56
CA GLY A 166 -14.46 -14.51 0.52
C GLY A 166 -13.39 -14.55 -0.56
N VAL A 167 -13.05 -13.40 -1.15
CA VAL A 167 -11.98 -13.26 -2.14
C VAL A 167 -11.01 -12.21 -1.64
N MET A 168 -9.71 -12.52 -1.70
CA MET A 168 -8.62 -11.59 -1.53
C MET A 168 -7.91 -11.43 -2.87
N LEU A 169 -7.39 -10.23 -3.14
CA LEU A 169 -6.71 -9.91 -4.39
C LEU A 169 -5.29 -9.44 -4.11
N PHE A 170 -4.30 -10.05 -4.76
CA PHE A 170 -2.96 -9.48 -4.86
C PHE A 170 -2.75 -8.85 -6.24
N GLY A 171 -2.19 -7.64 -6.24
CA GLY A 171 -1.74 -6.96 -7.43
C GLY A 171 -2.83 -6.25 -8.23
N ASN A 172 -2.49 -5.88 -9.47
CA ASN A 172 -3.12 -4.78 -10.20
C ASN A 172 -3.10 -3.47 -9.38
N ASP A 173 -1.98 -3.25 -8.69
CA ASP A 173 -1.78 -2.10 -7.82
C ASP A 173 -0.86 -1.09 -8.51
N TYR A 174 -1.05 0.19 -8.18
CA TYR A 174 -0.32 1.29 -8.79
C TYR A 174 0.19 2.28 -7.75
N LEU A 175 1.25 2.98 -8.11
CA LEU A 175 1.81 4.09 -7.35
C LEU A 175 1.91 5.32 -8.25
N LEU A 176 1.27 6.41 -7.84
CA LEU A 176 1.51 7.73 -8.41
C LEU A 176 2.34 8.55 -7.42
N THR A 177 3.40 9.19 -7.90
CA THR A 177 4.20 10.13 -7.09
C THR A 177 3.99 11.55 -7.58
N PHE A 178 4.15 12.52 -6.67
CA PHE A 178 3.87 13.93 -6.94
C PHE A 178 5.04 14.83 -6.57
N ASP A 179 5.16 15.95 -7.28
CA ASP A 179 6.06 17.05 -6.91
C ASP A 179 5.49 17.89 -5.76
N GLU A 180 6.27 18.89 -5.31
CA GLU A 180 5.86 19.80 -4.24
C GLU A 180 4.59 20.61 -4.58
N GLN A 181 4.36 20.88 -5.87
CA GLN A 181 3.19 21.60 -6.40
C GLN A 181 1.99 20.67 -6.68
N ASN A 182 2.05 19.41 -6.22
CA ASN A 182 1.04 18.38 -6.40
C ASN A 182 0.85 17.95 -7.87
N ASN A 183 1.81 18.11 -8.76
CA ASN A 183 1.73 17.57 -10.11
C ASN A 183 2.25 16.13 -10.13
N VAL A 184 1.64 15.29 -10.98
CA VAL A 184 2.03 13.89 -11.15
C VAL A 184 3.45 13.85 -11.75
N LYS A 185 4.37 13.19 -11.05
CA LYS A 185 5.77 13.01 -11.47
C LYS A 185 5.98 11.67 -12.16
N GLU A 186 5.37 10.62 -11.61
CA GLU A 186 5.55 9.24 -12.07
C GLU A 186 4.27 8.44 -11.83
N LYS A 187 3.98 7.51 -12.74
CA LYS A 187 2.95 6.48 -12.61
C LYS A 187 3.62 5.13 -12.76
N LYS A 188 3.54 4.29 -11.74
CA LYS A 188 4.19 2.98 -11.70
C LYS A 188 3.14 1.89 -11.49
N GLU A 189 3.16 0.87 -12.35
CA GLU A 189 2.54 -0.42 -12.07
C GLU A 189 3.38 -1.11 -10.99
N ILE A 190 2.80 -1.38 -9.81
CA ILE A 190 3.47 -2.13 -8.76
C ILE A 190 3.42 -3.61 -9.15
N HIS A 191 2.21 -4.12 -9.41
CA HIS A 191 1.99 -5.45 -9.96
C HIS A 191 1.09 -5.34 -11.19
N ARG A 192 1.52 -5.92 -12.31
CA ARG A 192 0.74 -5.92 -13.56
C ARG A 192 -0.40 -6.94 -13.57
N ASN A 193 -0.24 -8.00 -12.80
CA ASN A 193 -1.16 -9.12 -12.76
C ASN A 193 -2.04 -9.01 -11.52
N LEU A 194 -3.27 -9.52 -11.64
CA LEU A 194 -4.21 -9.69 -10.54
C LEU A 194 -4.27 -11.18 -10.19
N ILE A 195 -4.02 -11.51 -8.93
CA ILE A 195 -4.07 -12.88 -8.41
C ILE A 195 -5.23 -12.95 -7.41
N PRO A 196 -6.39 -13.52 -7.81
CA PRO A 196 -7.49 -13.77 -6.89
C PRO A 196 -7.22 -15.03 -6.05
N ILE A 197 -7.50 -14.94 -4.76
CA ILE A 197 -7.40 -16.04 -3.83
C ILE A 197 -8.71 -16.15 -3.07
N ASP A 198 -9.42 -17.25 -3.31
CA ASP A 198 -10.64 -17.58 -2.60
C ASP A 198 -10.30 -18.15 -1.22
N PHE A 199 -10.96 -17.65 -0.17
CA PHE A 199 -10.88 -18.20 1.17
C PHE A 199 -12.30 -18.49 1.68
N ASP A 200 -12.56 -19.77 1.93
CA ASP A 200 -13.84 -20.33 2.36
C ASP A 200 -13.83 -20.78 3.83
N GLY A 201 -12.85 -20.29 4.62
CA GLY A 201 -12.74 -20.58 6.05
C GLY A 201 -12.50 -22.06 6.39
N GLY A 202 -12.14 -22.88 5.39
CA GLY A 202 -12.15 -24.34 5.48
C GLY A 202 -10.94 -25.04 4.84
N LYS A 203 -9.80 -24.37 4.65
CA LYS A 203 -8.59 -25.00 4.11
C LYS A 203 -7.40 -24.82 5.04
N ASP A 204 -6.73 -25.93 5.36
CA ASP A 204 -5.55 -26.06 6.24
C ASP A 204 -4.25 -25.46 5.65
N ALA A 205 -4.34 -24.52 4.70
CA ALA A 205 -3.18 -23.97 4.03
C ALA A 205 -2.52 -22.90 4.91
N VAL A 206 -1.58 -23.31 5.76
CA VAL A 206 -0.85 -22.43 6.69
C VAL A 206 0.12 -21.47 5.97
N VAL A 207 0.54 -21.82 4.75
CA VAL A 207 1.53 -21.06 3.97
C VAL A 207 0.97 -20.70 2.59
N SER A 208 1.09 -19.43 2.21
CA SER A 208 0.81 -18.93 0.87
C SER A 208 2.09 -18.52 0.14
N VAL A 209 2.12 -18.68 -1.18
CA VAL A 209 3.28 -18.37 -2.01
C VAL A 209 2.87 -17.73 -3.34
N HIS A 210 3.56 -16.65 -3.74
CA HIS A 210 3.52 -16.17 -5.12
C HIS A 210 4.90 -15.73 -5.61
N SER A 211 5.02 -15.45 -6.91
CA SER A 211 6.28 -15.03 -7.53
C SER A 211 6.18 -13.64 -8.12
N HIS A 212 7.24 -12.85 -7.97
CA HIS A 212 7.40 -11.55 -8.62
C HIS A 212 8.18 -11.70 -9.91
N ALA A 213 7.65 -11.10 -10.97
CA ALA A 213 8.39 -10.92 -12.21
C ALA A 213 9.39 -9.75 -12.05
N PRO A 214 10.47 -9.70 -12.84
CA PRO A 214 11.51 -8.67 -12.71
C PRO A 214 10.98 -7.23 -12.72
N GLU A 215 9.89 -6.95 -13.44
CA GLU A 215 9.26 -5.64 -13.48
C GLU A 215 8.59 -5.19 -12.16
N THR A 216 8.16 -6.14 -11.33
CA THR A 216 7.61 -5.87 -9.98
C THR A 216 8.74 -5.53 -9.01
N GLY A 217 9.89 -6.17 -9.21
CA GLY A 217 11.09 -6.03 -8.40
C GLY A 217 11.35 -7.25 -7.52
N ASP A 218 12.50 -7.22 -6.87
CA ASP A 218 13.10 -8.38 -6.20
C ASP A 218 12.47 -8.74 -4.84
N PHE A 219 11.71 -7.83 -4.24
CA PHE A 219 11.16 -7.99 -2.89
C PHE A 219 9.63 -7.92 -2.89
N ILE A 220 9.02 -8.45 -1.84
CA ILE A 220 7.63 -8.17 -1.49
C ILE A 220 7.38 -6.65 -1.45
N THR A 221 6.20 -6.21 -1.87
CA THR A 221 5.88 -4.77 -1.92
C THR A 221 5.11 -4.31 -0.69
N PRO A 222 5.05 -3.00 -0.43
CA PRO A 222 4.18 -2.46 0.62
C PRO A 222 2.69 -2.79 0.42
N THR A 223 2.20 -2.96 -0.83
CA THR A 223 0.80 -3.30 -1.08
C THR A 223 0.51 -4.78 -0.81
N ASP A 224 1.50 -5.67 -1.01
CA ASP A 224 1.41 -7.06 -0.56
C ASP A 224 1.27 -7.12 0.97
N ILE A 225 2.14 -6.42 1.72
CA ILE A 225 2.06 -6.37 3.20
C ILE A 225 0.72 -5.80 3.65
N CYS A 226 0.27 -4.69 3.04
CA CYS A 226 -1.03 -4.11 3.35
C CYS A 226 -2.16 -5.13 3.17
N THR A 227 -2.16 -5.84 2.04
CA THR A 227 -3.16 -6.88 1.73
C THR A 227 -3.09 -8.04 2.72
N LEU A 228 -1.89 -8.53 3.04
CA LEU A 228 -1.69 -9.60 4.03
C LEU A 228 -2.24 -9.20 5.40
N MET A 229 -1.95 -7.99 5.87
CA MET A 229 -2.46 -7.51 7.17
C MET A 229 -3.99 -7.34 7.20
N LEU A 230 -4.63 -7.10 6.05
CA LEU A 230 -6.08 -7.02 5.95
C LEU A 230 -6.74 -8.41 5.98
N TYR A 231 -6.12 -9.40 5.32
CA TYR A 231 -6.82 -10.63 4.93
C TYR A 231 -6.23 -11.94 5.46
N ALA A 232 -4.94 -12.01 5.82
CA ALA A 232 -4.28 -13.27 6.18
C ALA A 232 -4.96 -14.00 7.34
N GLN A 233 -5.45 -13.27 8.35
CA GLN A 233 -6.20 -13.85 9.47
C GLN A 233 -7.51 -14.54 9.03
N TYR A 234 -8.17 -14.04 7.98
CA TYR A 234 -9.41 -14.64 7.46
C TYR A 234 -9.10 -15.80 6.52
N ALA A 235 -7.93 -15.80 5.89
CA ALA A 235 -7.43 -16.87 5.06
C ALA A 235 -6.78 -18.02 5.86
N GLY A 236 -6.46 -17.80 7.14
CA GLY A 236 -5.83 -18.79 8.03
C GLY A 236 -4.34 -19.01 7.73
N TRP A 237 -3.63 -17.96 7.31
CA TRP A 237 -2.21 -18.06 6.95
C TRP A 237 -1.30 -17.58 8.07
N ASP A 238 -0.34 -18.41 8.45
CA ASP A 238 0.71 -18.07 9.40
C ASP A 238 1.92 -17.46 8.67
N THR A 239 2.13 -17.81 7.40
CA THR A 239 3.28 -17.34 6.62
C THR A 239 2.93 -17.08 5.16
N HIS A 240 3.47 -16.00 4.60
CA HIS A 240 3.41 -15.71 3.17
C HIS A 240 4.81 -15.57 2.58
N ILE A 241 5.07 -16.21 1.44
CA ILE A 241 6.37 -16.21 0.78
C ILE A 241 6.25 -15.60 -0.61
N VAL A 242 7.09 -14.61 -0.89
CA VAL A 242 7.26 -14.06 -2.23
C VAL A 242 8.61 -14.46 -2.78
N LEU A 243 8.60 -15.13 -3.94
CA LEU A 243 9.79 -15.57 -4.65
C LEU A 243 10.12 -14.60 -5.78
N SER A 244 11.37 -14.15 -5.87
CA SER A 244 11.93 -13.48 -7.06
C SER A 244 13.14 -14.25 -7.57
N ASP A 245 13.77 -13.73 -8.63
CA ASP A 245 14.98 -14.33 -9.21
C ASP A 245 16.15 -14.31 -8.21
N ASN A 246 16.30 -13.23 -7.47
CA ASN A 246 17.47 -13.00 -6.62
C ASN A 246 17.20 -13.21 -5.13
N TYR A 247 15.95 -13.03 -4.67
CA TYR A 247 15.62 -13.01 -3.24
C TYR A 247 14.33 -13.76 -2.92
N VAL A 248 14.17 -14.05 -1.63
CA VAL A 248 12.96 -14.59 -1.04
C VAL A 248 12.52 -13.65 0.07
N SER A 249 11.25 -13.25 0.03
CA SER A 249 10.62 -12.47 1.08
C SER A 249 9.68 -13.36 1.87
N ILE A 250 9.92 -13.50 3.18
CA ILE A 250 9.12 -14.33 4.08
C ILE A 250 8.44 -13.39 5.07
N TRP A 251 7.12 -13.28 4.94
CA TRP A 251 6.27 -12.53 5.85
C TRP A 251 5.63 -13.48 6.86
N ASP A 252 5.89 -13.25 8.14
CA ASP A 252 5.23 -13.92 9.26
C ASP A 252 3.95 -13.15 9.60
N CYS A 253 2.80 -13.79 9.43
CA CYS A 253 1.50 -13.15 9.62
C CYS A 253 1.15 -12.94 11.09
N ASP A 254 1.71 -13.75 11.99
CA ASP A 254 1.43 -13.70 13.43
C ASP A 254 2.28 -12.62 14.11
N THR A 255 3.57 -12.59 13.79
CA THR A 255 4.50 -11.60 14.35
C THR A 255 4.51 -10.29 13.56
N GLU A 256 3.88 -10.28 12.38
CA GLU A 256 3.88 -9.17 11.41
C GLU A 256 5.30 -8.68 11.10
N THR A 257 6.20 -9.62 10.78
CA THR A 257 7.61 -9.34 10.48
C THR A 257 8.03 -9.83 9.10
N LEU A 258 8.95 -9.10 8.47
CA LEU A 258 9.51 -9.45 7.17
C LEU A 258 10.96 -9.91 7.33
N THR A 259 11.25 -11.11 6.83
CA THR A 259 12.62 -11.60 6.62
C THR A 259 12.93 -11.63 5.13
N LEU A 260 14.10 -11.11 4.75
CA LEU A 260 14.61 -11.15 3.39
C LEU A 260 15.90 -11.97 3.36
N GLU A 261 16.01 -12.88 2.42
CA GLU A 261 17.23 -13.66 2.18
C GLU A 261 17.48 -13.87 0.69
N THR A 262 18.69 -14.27 0.33
CA THR A 262 19.00 -14.56 -1.08
C THR A 262 18.33 -15.84 -1.51
N ARG A 263 17.94 -15.94 -2.79
CA ARG A 263 17.35 -17.17 -3.32
C ARG A 263 18.28 -18.37 -3.15
N ALA A 264 19.57 -18.14 -3.35
CA ALA A 264 20.60 -19.15 -3.19
C ALA A 264 20.73 -19.66 -1.74
N ASP A 265 20.50 -18.83 -0.73
CA ASP A 265 20.56 -19.26 0.67
C ASP A 265 19.29 -19.99 1.09
N TYR A 266 18.12 -19.50 0.69
CA TYR A 266 16.85 -20.19 0.91
C TYR A 266 16.85 -21.61 0.34
N ASP A 267 17.30 -21.77 -0.91
CA ASP A 267 17.32 -23.06 -1.60
C ASP A 267 18.28 -24.08 -0.93
N LYS A 268 19.25 -23.64 -0.10
CA LYS A 268 20.13 -24.55 0.69
C LYS A 268 19.46 -25.07 1.95
N THR A 269 18.42 -24.40 2.43
CA THR A 269 17.73 -24.73 3.70
C THR A 269 16.47 -25.57 3.52
N LYS A 270 16.07 -25.81 2.26
CA LYS A 270 15.00 -26.73 1.87
C LYS A 270 15.50 -28.15 1.64
#